data_AF-A0A8J8J0Q6-F1
#
_entry.id   AF-A0A8J8J0Q6-F1
#
_cell.length_a   1.000
_cell.length_b   1.000
_cell.length_c   1.000
_cell.angle_alpha   90.00
_cell.angle_beta   90.00
_cell.angle_gamma   90.00
#
_symmetry.space_group_name_H-M   'P 1'
#
loop_
_entity.id
_entity.type
_entity.pdbx_description
1 polymer ?
#
loop_
_entity_poly.entity_id
_entity_poly.type
_entity_poly.pdbx_seq_one_letter_code
_entity_poly.pdbx_strand_id
1 'polypeptide(L)'
;MIPLIVLFVYIAIIGAWVGAKTQNDTTLQFILVIANILMAGVVAIQAMATAEATEQAKKQAKLMNETLIEMRKQRLNIEEYKNYLVEYLRYLVLRLEGNTTSGYQHVEEPYLFISKRYKDRIGTSSLSPAEEGFIRRVSRFLEKFLKAHGLEPQEIKEYNGLISNYGSGKDSQLLKTIRERSEELLKIAEPIFQRVEEIGDKRLEEEILKILES
;
A
#
# COMPACT_ATOMS: atom_id res chain seq x y z
N MET A 1 -43.46 22.09 2.20
CA MET A 1 -42.82 21.91 3.53
C MET A 1 -42.66 20.45 3.92
N ILE A 2 -43.70 19.62 3.86
CA ILE A 2 -43.64 18.17 4.19
C ILE A 2 -42.52 17.38 3.47
N PRO A 3 -42.27 17.52 2.15
CA PRO A 3 -41.20 16.75 1.49
C PRO A 3 -39.78 17.16 1.91
N LEU A 4 -39.59 18.38 2.40
CA LEU A 4 -38.28 18.90 2.83
C LEU A 4 -37.87 18.34 4.20
N ILE A 5 -38.85 18.16 5.08
CA ILE A 5 -38.67 17.56 6.41
C ILE A 5 -38.38 16.06 6.26
N VAL A 6 -39.09 15.36 5.37
CA VAL A 6 -38.85 13.92 5.10
C VAL A 6 -37.44 13.68 4.53
N LEU A 7 -36.93 14.58 3.68
CA LEU A 7 -35.59 14.48 3.11
C LEU A 7 -34.48 14.76 4.15
N PHE A 8 -34.64 15.79 4.98
CA PHE A 8 -33.70 16.07 6.08
C PHE A 8 -33.65 14.93 7.09
N VAL A 9 -34.80 14.32 7.37
CA VAL A 9 -34.90 13.12 8.22
C VAL A 9 -34.19 11.94 7.54
N TYR A 10 -34.30 11.76 6.23
CA TYR A 10 -33.59 10.68 5.52
C TYR A 10 -32.07 10.88 5.52
N ILE A 11 -31.58 12.11 5.29
CA ILE A 11 -30.15 12.44 5.33
C ILE A 11 -29.60 12.33 6.75
N ALA A 12 -30.35 12.78 7.76
CA ALA A 12 -29.99 12.64 9.16
C ALA A 12 -29.99 11.17 9.61
N ILE A 13 -30.93 10.35 9.13
CA ILE A 13 -30.97 8.91 9.40
C ILE A 13 -29.79 8.20 8.73
N ILE A 14 -29.44 8.52 7.48
CA ILE A 14 -28.25 7.95 6.82
C ILE A 14 -26.98 8.42 7.53
N GLY A 15 -26.87 9.70 7.88
CA GLY A 15 -25.73 10.26 8.62
C GLY A 15 -25.58 9.65 10.01
N ALA A 16 -26.68 9.43 10.73
CA ALA A 16 -26.68 8.80 12.06
C ALA A 16 -26.43 7.29 11.99
N TRP A 17 -27.01 6.59 11.02
CA TRP A 17 -26.83 5.14 10.83
C TRP A 17 -25.40 4.79 10.39
N VAL A 18 -24.76 5.69 9.62
CA VAL A 18 -23.36 5.58 9.22
C VAL A 18 -22.42 6.02 10.35
N GLY A 19 -22.69 7.17 11.00
CA GLY A 19 -21.90 7.66 12.14
C GLY A 19 -21.86 6.69 13.33
N ALA A 20 -22.91 5.89 13.52
CA ALA A 20 -22.94 4.82 14.52
C ALA A 20 -22.16 3.55 14.12
N LYS A 21 -21.72 3.41 12.85
CA LYS A 21 -21.12 2.18 12.31
C LYS A 21 -19.73 2.34 11.69
N THR A 22 -19.24 3.57 11.48
CA THR A 22 -17.90 3.82 10.90
C THR A 22 -16.95 4.45 11.91
N GLN A 23 -15.90 3.72 12.30
CA GLN A 23 -14.69 4.29 12.92
C GLN A 23 -13.71 4.91 11.88
N ASN A 24 -14.01 4.78 10.58
CA ASN A 24 -13.13 5.22 9.50
C ASN A 24 -13.56 6.57 8.90
N ASP A 25 -12.71 7.57 9.16
CA ASP A 25 -12.80 8.96 8.70
C ASP A 25 -12.87 9.10 7.17
N THR A 26 -12.29 8.16 6.42
CA THR A 26 -12.25 8.15 4.95
C THR A 26 -13.56 7.71 4.30
N THR A 27 -14.29 6.77 4.91
CA THR A 27 -15.66 6.43 4.49
C THR A 27 -16.57 7.62 4.75
N LEU A 28 -16.34 8.32 5.86
CA LEU A 28 -17.04 9.54 6.23
C LEU A 28 -16.76 10.68 5.24
N GLN A 29 -15.52 10.86 4.77
CA GLN A 29 -15.17 11.84 3.73
C GLN A 29 -15.77 11.49 2.37
N PHE A 30 -15.71 10.22 1.94
CA PHE A 30 -16.33 9.77 0.69
C PHE A 30 -17.86 9.94 0.73
N ILE A 31 -18.48 9.65 1.87
CA ILE A 31 -19.91 9.85 2.10
C ILE A 31 -20.26 11.34 2.21
N LEU A 32 -19.41 12.18 2.82
CA LEU A 32 -19.59 13.64 2.84
C LEU A 32 -19.51 14.21 1.43
N VAL A 33 -18.62 13.70 0.58
CA VAL A 33 -18.55 14.08 -0.84
C VAL A 33 -19.80 13.62 -1.59
N ILE A 34 -20.28 12.39 -1.39
CA ILE A 34 -21.55 11.92 -1.97
C ILE A 34 -22.76 12.72 -1.44
N ALA A 35 -22.77 13.05 -0.15
CA ALA A 35 -23.79 13.89 0.46
C ALA A 35 -23.76 15.30 -0.11
N ASN A 36 -22.58 15.86 -0.40
CA ASN A 36 -22.42 17.11 -1.13
C ASN A 36 -22.86 17.00 -2.60
N ILE A 37 -22.65 15.86 -3.27
CA ILE A 37 -23.21 15.60 -4.61
C ILE A 37 -24.73 15.63 -4.58
N LEU A 38 -25.33 14.94 -3.60
CA LEU A 38 -26.78 14.89 -3.43
C LEU A 38 -27.33 16.26 -3.02
N MET A 39 -26.65 17.00 -2.14
CA MET A 39 -27.01 18.38 -1.78
C MET A 39 -26.90 19.32 -2.97
N ALA A 40 -25.81 19.26 -3.74
CA ALA A 40 -25.65 20.06 -4.96
C ALA A 40 -26.69 19.70 -6.01
N GLY A 41 -27.05 18.41 -6.14
CA GLY A 41 -28.15 17.95 -6.99
C GLY A 41 -29.51 18.46 -6.53
N VAL A 42 -29.78 18.49 -5.22
CA VAL A 42 -31.00 19.04 -4.64
C VAL A 42 -31.05 20.56 -4.74
N VAL A 43 -29.93 21.26 -4.55
CA VAL A 43 -29.79 22.69 -4.78
C VAL A 43 -29.97 23.02 -6.26
N ALA A 44 -29.49 22.17 -7.18
CA ALA A 44 -29.74 22.31 -8.61
C ALA A 44 -31.21 22.06 -8.98
N ILE A 45 -31.88 21.09 -8.33
CA ILE A 45 -33.34 20.85 -8.48
C ILE A 45 -34.16 22.02 -7.90
N GLN A 46 -33.71 22.64 -6.81
CA GLN A 46 -34.34 23.85 -6.25
C GLN A 46 -34.01 25.11 -7.06
N ALA A 47 -32.84 25.15 -7.71
CA ALA A 47 -32.38 26.20 -8.61
C ALA A 47 -32.80 25.98 -10.07
N MET A 48 -33.66 24.99 -10.36
CA MET A 48 -34.27 24.71 -11.67
C MET A 48 -35.04 25.91 -12.29
N ALA A 49 -35.08 27.06 -11.63
CA ALA A 49 -35.50 28.31 -12.22
C ALA A 49 -34.44 28.97 -13.14
N THR A 50 -33.17 28.52 -13.18
CA THR A 50 -32.10 29.18 -13.98
C THR A 50 -31.15 28.22 -14.67
N ALA A 51 -30.99 28.37 -15.99
CA ALA A 51 -30.14 27.52 -16.85
C ALA A 51 -28.64 27.60 -16.50
N GLU A 52 -28.15 28.77 -16.07
CA GLU A 52 -26.75 28.97 -15.66
C GLU A 52 -26.38 28.16 -14.40
N ALA A 53 -27.28 28.07 -13.41
CA ALA A 53 -27.06 27.29 -12.19
C ALA A 53 -26.98 25.79 -12.50
N THR A 54 -27.78 25.31 -13.46
CA THR A 54 -27.72 23.92 -13.93
C THR A 54 -26.40 23.64 -14.65
N GLU A 55 -25.92 24.58 -15.46
CA GLU A 55 -24.65 24.43 -16.17
C GLU A 55 -23.44 24.47 -15.21
N GLN A 56 -23.47 25.33 -14.20
CA GLN A 56 -22.45 25.39 -13.14
C GLN A 56 -22.44 24.12 -12.29
N ALA A 57 -23.61 23.61 -11.88
CA ALA A 57 -23.71 22.35 -11.16
C ALA A 57 -23.19 21.16 -11.98
N LYS A 58 -23.47 21.14 -13.29
CA LYS A 58 -22.93 20.11 -14.20
C LYS A 58 -21.41 20.19 -14.33
N LYS A 59 -20.83 21.39 -14.39
CA LYS A 59 -19.37 21.60 -14.38
C LYS A 59 -18.76 21.17 -13.05
N GLN A 60 -19.38 21.51 -11.93
CA GLN A 60 -18.92 21.13 -10.60
C GLN A 60 -18.99 19.62 -10.39
N ALA A 61 -20.08 18.96 -10.81
CA ALA A 61 -20.20 17.50 -10.77
C ALA A 61 -19.15 16.80 -11.65
N LYS A 62 -18.81 17.38 -12.81
CA LYS A 62 -17.76 16.85 -13.70
C LYS A 62 -16.38 16.94 -13.04
N LEU A 63 -16.00 18.12 -12.54
CA LEU A 63 -14.73 18.33 -11.84
C LEU A 63 -14.61 17.39 -10.63
N MET A 64 -15.68 17.26 -9.85
CA MET A 64 -15.66 16.41 -8.67
C MET A 64 -15.58 14.91 -9.01
N ASN A 65 -16.18 14.47 -10.13
CA ASN A 65 -16.00 13.12 -10.64
C ASN A 65 -14.56 12.87 -11.13
N GLU A 66 -13.95 13.84 -11.82
CA GLU A 66 -12.54 13.79 -12.21
C GLU A 66 -11.63 13.65 -10.98
N THR A 67 -11.86 14.45 -9.93
CA THR A 67 -11.15 14.32 -8.64
C THR A 67 -11.35 12.95 -8.00
N LEU A 68 -12.57 12.40 -8.00
CA LEU A 68 -12.84 11.07 -7.45
C LEU A 68 -12.11 9.96 -8.23
N ILE A 69 -12.03 10.08 -9.56
CA ILE A 69 -11.28 9.16 -10.41
C ILE A 69 -9.78 9.24 -10.10
N GLU A 70 -9.24 10.44 -9.93
CA GLU A 70 -7.82 10.65 -9.58
C GLU A 70 -7.50 10.11 -8.19
N MET A 71 -8.33 10.39 -7.18
CA MET A 71 -8.18 9.83 -5.84
C MET A 71 -8.26 8.30 -5.86
N ARG A 72 -9.14 7.72 -6.68
CA ARG A 72 -9.23 6.27 -6.85
C ARG A 72 -7.98 5.68 -7.50
N LYS A 73 -7.40 6.36 -8.50
CA LYS A 73 -6.14 5.95 -9.14
C LYS A 73 -4.97 6.01 -8.16
N GLN A 74 -4.88 7.08 -7.37
CA GLN A 74 -3.87 7.21 -6.33
C GLN A 74 -4.02 6.09 -5.29
N ARG A 75 -5.24 5.81 -4.85
CA ARG A 75 -5.51 4.72 -3.89
C ARG A 75 -5.15 3.35 -4.44
N LEU A 76 -5.51 3.06 -5.69
CA LEU A 76 -5.13 1.79 -6.34
C LEU A 76 -3.61 1.64 -6.41
N ASN A 77 -2.88 2.72 -6.70
CA ASN A 77 -1.42 2.69 -6.67
C ASN A 77 -0.89 2.40 -5.25
N ILE A 78 -1.43 3.04 -4.20
CA ILE A 78 -0.98 2.83 -2.81
C ILE A 78 -1.27 1.40 -2.34
N GLU A 79 -2.42 0.84 -2.67
CA GLU A 79 -2.77 -0.56 -2.37
C GLU A 79 -1.78 -1.54 -3.00
N GLU A 80 -1.30 -1.27 -4.22
CA GLU A 80 -0.24 -2.08 -4.83
C GLU A 80 1.07 -2.02 -4.03
N TYR A 81 1.52 -0.83 -3.62
CA TYR A 81 2.71 -0.69 -2.78
C TYR A 81 2.55 -1.42 -1.44
N LYS A 82 1.37 -1.32 -0.80
CA LYS A 82 1.05 -2.01 0.44
C LYS A 82 1.12 -3.53 0.28
N ASN A 83 0.50 -4.06 -0.76
CA ASN A 83 0.51 -5.51 -1.01
C ASN A 83 1.95 -6.02 -1.24
N TYR A 84 2.75 -5.34 -2.06
CA TYR A 84 4.15 -5.72 -2.26
C TYR A 84 5.00 -5.58 -0.99
N LEU A 85 4.73 -4.57 -0.16
CA LEU A 85 5.41 -4.40 1.12
C LEU A 85 5.14 -5.57 2.06
N VAL A 86 3.87 -5.90 2.30
CA VAL A 86 3.48 -6.98 3.18
C VAL A 86 4.02 -8.32 2.67
N GLU A 87 3.90 -8.59 1.36
CA GLU A 87 4.42 -9.81 0.77
C GLU A 87 5.95 -9.92 0.87
N TYR A 88 6.68 -8.82 0.67
CA TYR A 88 8.14 -8.81 0.76
C TYR A 88 8.62 -8.97 2.20
N LEU A 89 8.02 -8.27 3.15
CA LEU A 89 8.37 -8.39 4.57
C LEU A 89 8.10 -9.80 5.09
N ARG A 90 6.95 -10.39 4.74
CA ARG A 90 6.65 -11.78 5.08
C ARG A 90 7.66 -12.74 4.45
N TYR A 91 8.02 -12.54 3.18
CA TYR A 91 9.06 -13.32 2.52
C TYR A 91 10.40 -13.22 3.24
N LEU A 92 10.81 -12.00 3.60
CA LEU A 92 12.06 -11.72 4.27
C LEU A 92 12.15 -12.44 5.62
N VAL A 93 11.11 -12.30 6.46
CA VAL A 93 11.01 -12.99 7.76
C VAL A 93 11.11 -14.49 7.58
N LEU A 94 10.26 -15.10 6.73
CA LEU A 94 10.27 -16.54 6.49
C LEU A 94 11.61 -17.06 5.94
N ARG A 95 12.27 -16.26 5.10
CA ARG A 95 13.57 -16.60 4.53
C ARG A 95 14.65 -16.61 5.61
N LEU A 96 14.69 -15.57 6.44
CA LEU A 96 15.65 -15.45 7.55
C LEU A 96 15.39 -16.52 8.62
N GLU A 97 14.13 -16.77 9.00
CA GLU A 97 13.75 -17.85 9.90
C GLU A 97 14.21 -19.22 9.38
N GLY A 98 13.91 -19.52 8.11
CA GLY A 98 14.37 -20.75 7.46
C GLY A 98 15.88 -20.91 7.60
N ASN A 99 16.63 -19.86 7.30
CA ASN A 99 18.08 -19.86 7.38
C ASN A 99 18.65 -19.94 8.82
N THR A 100 17.85 -19.70 9.87
CA THR A 100 18.28 -20.01 11.25
C THR A 100 18.31 -21.53 11.49
N THR A 101 17.42 -22.28 10.86
CA THR A 101 17.30 -23.74 11.09
C THR A 101 18.13 -24.54 10.10
N SER A 102 17.87 -24.37 8.79
CA SER A 102 18.47 -25.17 7.72
C SER A 102 18.19 -24.58 6.32
N GLY A 103 18.82 -25.13 5.29
CA GLY A 103 18.46 -24.82 3.90
C GLY A 103 19.10 -23.57 3.29
N TYR A 104 19.74 -22.71 4.10
CA TYR A 104 20.60 -21.56 3.73
C TYR A 104 20.45 -21.06 2.30
N GLN A 105 19.41 -20.25 2.07
CA GLN A 105 19.08 -19.69 0.75
C GLN A 105 19.25 -18.18 0.75
N HIS A 106 19.66 -17.64 -0.40
CA HIS A 106 19.71 -16.20 -0.59
C HIS A 106 18.38 -15.51 -0.28
N VAL A 107 18.50 -14.33 0.32
CA VAL A 107 17.40 -13.37 0.40
C VAL A 107 17.35 -12.63 -0.93
N GLU A 108 16.25 -12.77 -1.66
CA GLU A 108 16.02 -12.07 -2.92
C GLU A 108 15.94 -10.56 -2.67
N GLU A 109 16.72 -9.79 -3.42
CA GLU A 109 16.60 -8.33 -3.43
C GLU A 109 15.21 -7.92 -3.93
N PRO A 110 14.66 -6.76 -3.50
CA PRO A 110 13.30 -6.32 -3.85
C PRO A 110 12.98 -6.41 -5.34
N TYR A 111 13.90 -6.00 -6.22
CA TYR A 111 13.71 -6.08 -7.67
C TYR A 111 13.53 -7.51 -8.17
N LEU A 112 14.39 -8.42 -7.74
CA LEU A 112 14.34 -9.81 -8.17
C LEU A 112 13.05 -10.48 -7.66
N PHE A 113 12.71 -10.25 -6.40
CA PHE A 113 11.50 -10.77 -5.78
C PHE A 113 10.23 -10.31 -6.52
N ILE A 114 10.08 -9.00 -6.70
CA ILE A 114 8.90 -8.43 -7.38
C ILE A 114 8.87 -8.89 -8.84
N SER A 115 10.00 -8.83 -9.54
CA SER A 115 10.05 -9.23 -10.96
C SER A 115 9.63 -10.68 -11.15
N LYS A 116 10.07 -11.59 -10.29
CA LYS A 116 9.73 -13.01 -10.36
C LYS A 116 8.25 -13.23 -10.12
N ARG A 117 7.71 -12.72 -9.00
CA ARG A 117 6.27 -12.84 -8.69
C ARG A 117 5.38 -12.20 -9.74
N TYR A 118 5.76 -11.03 -10.25
CA TYR A 118 4.98 -10.34 -11.27
C TYR A 118 4.91 -11.17 -12.55
N LYS A 119 6.06 -11.69 -13.01
CA LYS A 119 6.16 -12.59 -14.17
C LYS A 119 5.34 -13.86 -13.99
N ASP A 120 5.44 -14.50 -12.83
CA ASP A 120 4.67 -15.70 -12.48
C ASP A 120 3.16 -15.42 -12.52
N ARG A 121 2.73 -14.27 -11.98
CA ARG A 121 1.31 -13.86 -11.93
C ARG A 121 0.70 -13.66 -13.31
N ILE A 122 1.45 -13.07 -14.24
CA ILE A 122 0.96 -12.80 -15.61
C ILE A 122 1.30 -13.91 -16.61
N GLY A 123 2.03 -14.94 -16.18
CA GLY A 123 2.39 -16.09 -17.01
C GLY A 123 3.37 -15.77 -18.13
N THR A 124 4.30 -14.82 -17.92
CA THR A 124 5.29 -14.41 -18.93
C THR A 124 6.73 -14.55 -18.43
N SER A 125 7.67 -14.73 -19.35
CA SER A 125 9.11 -14.66 -19.06
C SER A 125 9.69 -13.25 -19.23
N SER A 126 9.00 -12.37 -19.96
CA SER A 126 9.46 -11.02 -20.33
C SER A 126 8.49 -9.92 -19.88
N LEU A 127 9.04 -8.75 -19.58
CA LEU A 127 8.28 -7.58 -19.12
C LEU A 127 8.31 -6.51 -20.22
N SER A 128 7.19 -5.82 -20.40
CA SER A 128 7.17 -4.59 -21.18
C SER A 128 7.92 -3.46 -20.46
N PRO A 129 8.36 -2.41 -21.17
CA PRO A 129 9.04 -1.27 -20.54
C PRO A 129 8.23 -0.60 -19.42
N ALA A 130 6.89 -0.57 -19.55
CA ALA A 130 6.01 -0.01 -18.53
C ALA A 130 6.00 -0.85 -17.25
N GLU A 131 5.99 -2.18 -17.40
CA GLU A 131 6.01 -3.13 -16.28
C GLU A 131 7.37 -3.13 -15.59
N GLU A 132 8.48 -3.10 -16.34
CA GLU A 132 9.80 -2.90 -15.75
C GLU A 132 9.89 -1.58 -14.98
N GLY A 133 9.35 -0.50 -15.55
CA GLY A 133 9.29 0.81 -14.90
C GLY A 133 8.50 0.76 -13.59
N PHE A 134 7.38 0.05 -13.57
CA PHE A 134 6.61 -0.19 -12.35
C PHE A 134 7.40 -0.99 -11.31
N ILE A 135 7.96 -2.13 -11.69
CA ILE A 135 8.74 -3.00 -10.80
C ILE A 135 9.89 -2.21 -10.18
N ARG A 136 10.62 -1.40 -10.97
CA ARG A 136 11.69 -0.53 -10.46
C ARG A 136 11.20 0.46 -9.40
N ARG A 137 10.03 1.08 -9.60
CA ARG A 137 9.47 2.04 -8.62
C ARG A 137 9.12 1.35 -7.31
N VAL A 138 8.42 0.22 -7.37
CA VAL A 138 8.05 -0.55 -6.18
C VAL A 138 9.31 -1.07 -5.46
N SER A 139 10.29 -1.57 -6.21
CA SER A 139 11.56 -2.06 -5.63
C SER A 139 12.30 -0.98 -4.86
N ARG A 140 12.44 0.21 -5.45
CA ARG A 140 13.07 1.37 -4.79
C ARG A 140 12.29 1.81 -3.56
N PHE A 141 10.96 1.78 -3.63
CA PHE A 141 10.12 2.05 -2.49
C PHE A 141 10.42 1.06 -1.35
N LEU A 142 10.46 -0.25 -1.62
CA LEU A 142 10.78 -1.26 -0.60
C LEU A 142 12.18 -1.02 0.00
N GLU A 143 13.19 -0.76 -0.81
CA GLU A 143 14.54 -0.46 -0.32
C GLU A 143 14.56 0.76 0.61
N LYS A 144 13.89 1.84 0.23
CA LYS A 144 13.76 3.04 1.07
C LYS A 144 12.98 2.75 2.36
N PHE A 145 11.91 1.96 2.27
CA PHE A 145 11.10 1.57 3.43
C PHE A 145 11.94 0.79 4.44
N LEU A 146 12.62 -0.27 4.01
CA LEU A 146 13.48 -1.07 4.89
C LEU A 146 14.57 -0.21 5.53
N LYS A 147 15.21 0.65 4.73
CA LYS A 147 16.23 1.59 5.21
C LYS A 147 15.68 2.55 6.27
N ALA A 148 14.52 3.15 6.04
CA ALA A 148 13.87 4.04 7.01
C ALA A 148 13.54 3.35 8.33
N HIS A 149 13.41 2.03 8.31
CA HIS A 149 13.14 1.19 9.47
C HIS A 149 14.37 0.41 9.98
N GLY A 150 15.58 0.81 9.58
CA GLY A 150 16.83 0.32 10.16
C GLY A 150 17.36 -0.97 9.56
N LEU A 151 16.85 -1.41 8.41
CA LEU A 151 17.40 -2.52 7.64
C LEU A 151 17.99 -2.01 6.32
N GLU A 152 19.31 -1.88 6.26
CA GLU A 152 19.99 -1.35 5.09
C GLU A 152 20.14 -2.43 4.01
N PRO A 153 19.92 -2.12 2.72
CA PRO A 153 20.11 -3.08 1.62
C PRO A 153 21.52 -3.70 1.60
N GLN A 154 22.51 -2.96 2.11
CA GLN A 154 23.89 -3.43 2.21
C GLN A 154 24.04 -4.60 3.19
N GLU A 155 23.28 -4.63 4.29
CA GLU A 155 23.32 -5.73 5.26
C GLU A 155 22.81 -7.04 4.65
N ILE A 156 21.76 -6.95 3.83
CA ILE A 156 21.24 -8.10 3.06
C ILE A 156 22.28 -8.59 2.04
N LYS A 157 22.99 -7.68 1.36
CA LYS A 157 24.05 -8.04 0.41
C LYS A 157 25.22 -8.76 1.09
N GLU A 158 25.67 -8.25 2.22
CA GLU A 158 26.74 -8.88 3.01
C GLU A 158 26.33 -10.28 3.50
N TYR A 159 25.12 -10.40 4.01
CA TYR A 159 24.55 -11.67 4.41
C TYR A 159 24.46 -12.67 3.24
N ASN A 160 24.00 -12.23 2.08
CA ASN A 160 24.00 -13.05 0.87
C ASN A 160 25.42 -13.48 0.47
N GLY A 161 26.43 -12.62 0.66
CA GLY A 161 27.83 -12.98 0.43
C GLY A 161 28.28 -14.18 1.30
N LEU A 162 27.85 -14.23 2.56
CA LEU A 162 28.13 -15.39 3.44
C LEU A 162 27.51 -16.68 2.89
N ILE A 163 26.27 -16.61 2.39
CA ILE A 163 25.57 -17.76 1.80
C ILE A 163 26.28 -18.24 0.53
N SER A 164 26.71 -17.34 -0.35
CA SER A 164 27.48 -17.71 -1.54
C SER A 164 28.77 -18.44 -1.18
N ASN A 165 29.51 -17.93 -0.19
CA ASN A 165 30.75 -18.55 0.27
C ASN A 165 30.52 -19.94 0.86
N TYR A 166 29.41 -20.14 1.58
CA TYR A 166 29.05 -21.46 2.11
C TYR A 166 28.69 -22.46 1.00
N GLY A 167 27.97 -22.01 -0.04
CA GLY A 167 27.71 -22.84 -1.22
C GLY A 167 28.98 -23.37 -1.91
N SER A 168 30.10 -22.65 -1.76
CA SER A 168 31.42 -23.01 -2.30
C SER A 168 32.30 -23.83 -1.34
N GLY A 169 31.93 -23.96 -0.06
CA GLY A 169 32.71 -24.68 0.95
C GLY A 169 31.92 -24.93 2.24
N LYS A 170 31.82 -26.21 2.64
CA LYS A 170 31.08 -26.63 3.85
C LYS A 170 31.89 -26.41 5.13
N ASP A 171 32.12 -25.15 5.48
CA ASP A 171 32.77 -24.77 6.74
C ASP A 171 31.76 -24.62 7.89
N SER A 172 31.96 -25.40 8.95
CA SER A 172 31.15 -25.36 10.17
C SER A 172 31.17 -24.00 10.89
N GLN A 173 32.25 -23.23 10.79
CA GLN A 173 32.34 -21.90 11.38
C GLN A 173 31.51 -20.89 10.58
N LEU A 174 31.55 -20.97 9.24
CA LEU A 174 30.73 -20.15 8.37
C LEU A 174 29.24 -20.42 8.55
N LEU A 175 28.85 -21.68 8.77
CA LEU A 175 27.48 -22.06 9.12
C LEU A 175 26.98 -21.35 10.38
N LYS A 176 27.80 -21.34 11.43
CA LYS A 176 27.48 -20.65 12.68
C LYS A 176 27.30 -19.15 12.44
N THR A 177 28.20 -18.53 11.67
CA THR A 177 28.10 -17.11 11.31
C THR A 177 26.84 -16.81 10.50
N ILE A 178 26.45 -17.66 9.54
CA ILE A 178 25.22 -17.47 8.77
C ILE A 178 24.00 -17.53 9.69
N ARG A 179 23.93 -18.50 10.61
CA ARG A 179 22.83 -18.60 11.57
C ARG A 179 22.75 -17.36 12.46
N GLU A 180 23.86 -16.95 13.05
CA GLU A 180 23.94 -15.77 13.92
C GLU A 180 23.51 -14.50 13.17
N ARG A 181 24.02 -14.28 11.94
CA ARG A 181 23.60 -13.13 11.12
C ARG A 181 22.15 -13.20 10.69
N SER A 182 21.61 -14.40 10.46
CA SER A 182 20.19 -14.59 10.16
C SER A 182 19.31 -14.16 11.34
N GLU A 183 19.70 -14.54 12.56
CA GLU A 183 19.01 -14.13 13.80
C GLU A 183 19.12 -12.62 14.05
N GLU A 184 20.27 -12.01 13.78
CA GLU A 184 20.46 -10.55 13.88
C GLU A 184 19.54 -9.79 12.93
N LEU A 185 19.48 -10.18 11.66
CA LEU A 185 18.60 -9.55 10.69
C LEU A 185 17.12 -9.82 11.01
N LEU A 186 16.79 -11.00 11.53
CA LEU A 186 15.42 -11.34 11.92
C LEU A 186 14.92 -10.44 13.05
N LYS A 187 15.77 -10.13 14.05
CA LYS A 187 15.45 -9.19 15.14
C LYS A 187 15.13 -7.77 14.65
N ILE A 188 15.51 -7.42 13.43
CA ILE A 188 15.18 -6.14 12.79
C ILE A 188 13.93 -6.32 11.91
N ALA A 189 13.91 -7.32 11.03
CA ALA A 189 12.86 -7.52 10.05
C ALA A 189 11.49 -7.87 10.67
N GLU A 190 11.47 -8.67 11.73
CA GLU A 190 10.23 -9.14 12.36
C GLU A 190 9.45 -7.99 13.03
N PRO A 191 10.06 -7.09 13.82
CA PRO A 191 9.37 -5.90 14.31
C PRO A 191 8.83 -4.99 13.20
N ILE A 192 9.53 -4.88 12.07
CA ILE A 192 9.04 -4.10 10.91
C ILE A 192 7.76 -4.74 10.37
N PHE A 193 7.77 -6.07 10.18
CA PHE A 193 6.61 -6.80 9.69
C PHE A 193 5.42 -6.71 10.65
N GLN A 194 5.62 -6.97 11.94
CA GLN A 194 4.58 -6.86 12.96
C GLN A 194 3.97 -5.46 12.99
N ARG A 195 4.82 -4.43 12.97
CA ARG A 195 4.36 -3.03 12.91
C ARG A 195 3.50 -2.78 11.69
N VAL A 196 3.88 -3.28 10.50
CA VAL A 196 3.10 -3.12 9.27
C VAL A 196 1.75 -3.84 9.35
N GLU A 197 1.67 -5.01 10.00
CA GLU A 197 0.40 -5.72 10.21
C GLU A 197 -0.50 -5.03 11.26
N GLU A 198 0.07 -4.34 12.24
CA GLU A 198 -0.65 -3.67 13.32
C GLU A 198 -1.01 -2.21 13.03
N ILE A 199 -0.21 -1.52 12.21
CA ILE A 199 -0.38 -0.11 11.89
C ILE A 199 -1.56 0.03 10.92
N GLY A 200 -2.73 0.31 11.46
CA GLY A 200 -3.98 0.35 10.69
C GLY A 200 -3.86 1.11 9.36
N ASP A 201 -4.56 0.61 8.34
CA ASP A 201 -4.42 0.96 6.91
C ASP A 201 -4.06 2.43 6.63
N LYS A 202 -4.79 3.39 7.21
CA LYS A 202 -4.57 4.83 6.99
C LYS A 202 -3.15 5.29 7.33
N ARG A 203 -2.61 4.83 8.46
CA ARG A 203 -1.25 5.22 8.88
C ARG A 203 -0.19 4.59 7.99
N LEU A 204 -0.44 3.37 7.52
CA LEU A 204 0.44 2.70 6.57
C LEU A 204 0.46 3.44 5.22
N GLU A 205 -0.72 3.86 4.72
CA GLU A 205 -0.82 4.69 3.51
C GLU A 205 -0.03 6.00 3.64
N GLU A 206 -0.14 6.69 4.77
CA GLU A 206 0.61 7.92 5.05
C GLU A 206 2.13 7.71 5.05
N GLU A 207 2.60 6.58 5.60
CA GLU A 207 4.03 6.23 5.58
C GLU A 207 4.53 5.88 4.18
N ILE A 208 3.73 5.14 3.42
CA ILE A 208 4.02 4.84 2.01
C ILE A 208 4.18 6.15 1.23
N LEU A 209 3.25 7.08 1.39
CA LEU A 209 3.28 8.38 0.70
C LEU A 209 4.53 9.19 1.05
N LYS A 210 4.89 9.28 2.34
CA LYS A 210 6.11 9.98 2.78
C LYS A 210 7.38 9.45 2.10
N ILE A 211 7.47 8.14 1.94
CA ILE A 211 8.64 7.51 1.30
C ILE A 211 8.65 7.72 -0.22
N LEU A 212 7.47 7.72 -0.85
CA LEU A 212 7.35 7.98 -2.29
C LEU A 212 7.68 9.44 -2.65
N GLU A 213 7.44 10.37 -1.72
CA GLU A 213 7.71 11.81 -1.89
C GLU A 213 9.15 12.22 -1.53
N SER A 214 9.89 11.39 -0.78
CA SER A 214 11.32 11.56 -0.45
C SER A 214 12.27 11.12 -1.55
#